data_AF-F2F3I3-F1
#
_entry.id   AF-F2F3I3-F1
#
_cell.length_a   1.000
_cell.length_b   1.000
_cell.length_c   1.000
_cell.angle_alpha   90.00
_cell.angle_beta   90.00
_cell.angle_gamma   90.00
#
_symmetry.space_group_name_H-M   'P 1'
#
loop_
_entity.id
_entity.type
_entity.pdbx_description
1 polymer ?
#
loop_
_entity_poly.entity_id
_entity_poly.type
_entity_poly.pdbx_seq_one_letter_code
_entity_poly.pdbx_strand_id
1 'polypeptide(L)'
;MEENIFILQKEDGGEQECRVVFTFDSEEHSYVLFSLIGDEEAGISALRYVLDENGEMSGFSDIETDDEWAMVEEVMNTVLAEFGADQTNYFTITNDDDEEVMCQILHRFESNGKNYLFYAIMEDDEPVLEEVFASAYIAGDNGEVADLLPIETDEEWEMVEQVLNSLAQN
;
A
#
# COMPACT_ATOMS: atom_id res chain seq x y z
N MET A 1 1.98 -11.32 11.57
CA MET A 1 0.74 -10.57 11.87
C MET A 1 -0.41 -11.29 11.19
N GLU A 2 -1.63 -11.31 11.74
CA GLU A 2 -2.77 -12.04 11.13
C GLU A 2 -3.21 -11.32 9.85
N GLU A 3 -2.82 -11.87 8.69
CA GLU A 3 -3.34 -11.44 7.39
C GLU A 3 -4.83 -11.75 7.32
N ASN A 4 -5.68 -10.73 7.50
CA ASN A 4 -7.12 -10.86 7.33
C ASN A 4 -7.44 -10.96 5.83
N ILE A 5 -7.35 -12.16 5.28
CA ILE A 5 -7.73 -12.49 3.89
C ILE A 5 -9.10 -13.16 3.92
N PHE A 6 -9.98 -12.80 2.99
CA PHE A 6 -11.25 -13.47 2.78
C PHE A 6 -11.42 -13.89 1.32
N ILE A 7 -12.23 -14.92 1.10
CA ILE A 7 -12.54 -15.40 -0.25
C ILE A 7 -13.92 -14.89 -0.65
N LEU A 8 -13.95 -14.09 -1.71
CA LEU A 8 -15.16 -13.63 -2.36
C LEU A 8 -15.52 -14.60 -3.50
N GLN A 9 -16.70 -15.20 -3.43
CA GLN A 9 -17.22 -16.02 -4.53
C GLN A 9 -17.84 -15.09 -5.58
N LYS A 10 -17.23 -15.05 -6.77
CA LYS A 10 -17.76 -14.30 -7.92
C LYS A 10 -18.98 -15.04 -8.50
N GLU A 11 -19.91 -14.29 -9.11
CA GLU A 11 -21.11 -14.86 -9.77
C GLU A 11 -20.78 -15.90 -10.86
N ASP A 12 -19.59 -15.86 -11.44
CA ASP A 12 -19.12 -16.82 -12.46
C ASP A 12 -18.70 -18.19 -11.86
N GLY A 13 -18.75 -18.34 -10.53
CA GLY A 13 -18.31 -19.54 -9.81
C GLY A 13 -16.80 -19.61 -9.56
N GLY A 14 -16.08 -18.52 -9.83
CA GLY A 14 -14.67 -18.35 -9.48
C GLY A 14 -14.48 -17.81 -8.06
N GLU A 15 -13.50 -18.33 -7.34
CA GLU A 15 -13.07 -17.82 -6.04
C GLU A 15 -12.08 -16.67 -6.26
N GLN A 16 -12.26 -15.56 -5.54
CA GLN A 16 -11.36 -14.42 -5.56
C GLN A 16 -10.83 -14.19 -4.15
N GLU A 17 -9.52 -14.28 -3.97
CA GLU A 17 -8.87 -13.94 -2.71
C GLU A 17 -8.74 -12.42 -2.58
N CYS A 18 -9.17 -11.90 -1.44
CA CYS A 18 -9.21 -10.48 -1.14
C CYS A 18 -8.50 -10.22 0.19
N ARG A 19 -7.59 -9.26 0.22
CA ARG A 19 -6.91 -8.84 1.44
C ARG A 19 -7.66 -7.67 2.06
N VAL A 20 -8.07 -7.80 3.32
CA VAL A 20 -8.69 -6.69 4.07
C VAL A 20 -7.62 -5.62 4.32
N VAL A 21 -7.89 -4.41 3.84
CA VAL A 21 -7.10 -3.21 4.11
C VAL A 21 -7.56 -2.57 5.40
N PHE A 22 -8.87 -2.34 5.53
CA PHE A 22 -9.46 -1.63 6.66
C PHE A 22 -10.95 -1.94 6.78
N THR A 23 -11.49 -1.94 7.99
CA THR A 23 -12.93 -2.09 8.23
C THR A 23 -13.42 -1.03 9.18
N PHE A 24 -14.58 -0.46 8.88
CA PHE A 24 -15.23 0.52 9.73
C PHE A 24 -16.74 0.31 9.77
N ASP A 25 -17.34 0.66 10.90
CA ASP A 25 -18.78 0.71 11.09
C ASP A 25 -19.30 2.14 10.96
N SER A 26 -20.46 2.27 10.31
CA SER A 26 -21.29 3.48 10.29
C SER A 26 -22.50 3.27 11.19
N GLU A 27 -23.28 4.33 11.39
CA GLU A 27 -24.49 4.29 12.24
C GLU A 27 -25.51 3.26 11.76
N GLU A 28 -25.49 2.90 10.47
CA GLU A 28 -26.45 1.96 9.87
C GLU A 28 -25.82 0.67 9.32
N HIS A 29 -24.58 0.71 8.82
CA HIS A 29 -23.96 -0.39 8.05
C HIS A 29 -22.45 -0.50 8.31
N SER A 30 -21.86 -1.68 8.11
CA SER A 30 -20.41 -1.90 8.20
C SER A 30 -19.77 -2.04 6.81
N TYR A 31 -18.58 -1.46 6.65
CA TYR A 31 -17.87 -1.36 5.38
C TYR A 31 -16.46 -1.92 5.50
N VAL A 32 -16.03 -2.62 4.45
CA VAL A 32 -14.69 -3.20 4.33
C VAL A 32 -14.03 -2.66 3.07
N LEU A 33 -12.82 -2.14 3.25
CA LEU A 33 -11.87 -1.81 2.19
C LEU A 33 -10.95 -3.02 1.99
N PHE A 34 -10.82 -3.49 0.75
CA PHE A 34 -10.01 -4.66 0.40
C PHE A 34 -9.30 -4.48 -0.94
N SER A 35 -8.19 -5.21 -1.12
CA SER A 35 -7.47 -5.31 -2.39
C SER A 35 -7.59 -6.73 -2.95
N LEU A 36 -7.65 -6.87 -4.27
CA LEU A 36 -7.73 -8.17 -4.92
C LEU A 36 -6.34 -8.80 -4.96
N ILE A 37 -6.19 -10.01 -4.42
CA ILE A 37 -4.92 -10.74 -4.46
C ILE A 37 -4.79 -11.40 -5.83
N GLY A 38 -3.63 -11.20 -6.48
CA GLY A 38 -3.32 -11.75 -7.79
C GLY A 38 -3.79 -10.91 -8.98
N ASP A 39 -4.43 -9.76 -8.72
CA ASP A 39 -4.69 -8.73 -9.73
C ASP A 39 -3.94 -7.47 -9.29
N GLU A 40 -2.68 -7.37 -9.70
CA GLU A 40 -1.77 -6.29 -9.30
C GLU A 40 -2.21 -4.93 -9.88
N GLU A 41 -3.07 -4.94 -10.90
CA GLU A 41 -3.72 -3.75 -11.44
C GLU A 41 -4.96 -3.31 -10.63
N ALA A 42 -5.50 -4.17 -9.76
CA ALA A 42 -6.70 -3.86 -8.99
C ALA A 42 -6.39 -2.91 -7.82
N GLY A 43 -6.95 -1.70 -7.89
CA GLY A 43 -6.95 -0.76 -6.78
C GLY A 43 -7.75 -1.23 -5.56
N ILE A 44 -7.74 -0.43 -4.49
CA ILE A 44 -8.55 -0.67 -3.30
C ILE A 44 -10.04 -0.57 -3.67
N SER A 45 -10.80 -1.60 -3.32
CA SER A 45 -12.25 -1.68 -3.50
C SER A 45 -12.96 -1.66 -2.15
N ALA A 46 -14.26 -1.33 -2.16
CA ALA A 46 -15.08 -1.24 -0.96
C ALA A 46 -16.38 -2.02 -1.09
N LEU A 47 -16.77 -2.73 -0.03
CA LEU A 47 -18.04 -3.46 0.05
C LEU A 47 -18.67 -3.31 1.43
N ARG A 48 -19.98 -3.51 1.50
CA ARG A 48 -20.70 -3.68 2.77
C ARG A 48 -20.53 -5.10 3.27
N TYR A 49 -20.37 -5.29 4.57
CA TYR A 49 -20.32 -6.62 5.19
C TYR A 49 -21.18 -6.68 6.45
N VAL A 50 -21.51 -7.89 6.88
CA VAL A 50 -22.18 -8.17 8.15
C VAL A 50 -21.40 -9.23 8.93
N LEU A 51 -21.32 -9.08 10.24
CA LEU A 51 -20.71 -10.10 11.09
C LEU A 51 -21.71 -11.23 11.34
N ASP A 52 -21.29 -12.47 11.11
CA ASP A 52 -22.10 -13.65 11.46
C ASP A 52 -22.07 -13.93 12.98
N GLU A 53 -22.77 -14.97 13.45
CA GLU A 53 -22.86 -15.35 14.87
C GLU A 53 -21.49 -15.66 15.50
N ASN A 54 -20.49 -15.99 14.68
CA ASN A 54 -19.10 -16.22 15.11
C ASN A 54 -18.23 -14.95 15.13
N GLY A 55 -18.75 -13.80 14.69
CA GLY A 55 -17.98 -12.57 14.51
C GLY A 55 -17.11 -12.55 13.26
N GLU A 56 -17.40 -13.41 12.28
CA GLU A 56 -16.70 -13.47 11.00
C GLU A 56 -17.42 -12.60 9.95
N MET A 57 -16.65 -11.95 9.06
CA MET A 57 -17.22 -11.14 7.98
C MET A 57 -17.95 -12.04 6.98
N SER A 58 -19.23 -11.75 6.77
CA SER A 58 -20.12 -12.48 5.87
C SER A 58 -21.11 -11.52 5.19
N GLY A 59 -21.94 -12.03 4.28
CA GLY A 59 -23.03 -11.26 3.66
C GLY A 59 -22.56 -10.01 2.90
N PHE A 60 -21.44 -10.12 2.17
CA PHE A 60 -20.91 -9.02 1.38
C PHE A 60 -21.93 -8.49 0.36
N SER A 61 -22.08 -7.17 0.28
CA SER A 61 -23.02 -6.50 -0.64
C SER A 61 -22.39 -5.25 -1.24
N ASP A 62 -22.72 -4.95 -2.50
CA ASP A 62 -22.25 -3.73 -3.17
C ASP A 62 -22.78 -2.45 -2.52
N ILE A 63 -22.04 -1.36 -2.68
CA ILE A 63 -22.46 -0.02 -2.25
C ILE A 63 -23.26 0.62 -3.40
N GLU A 64 -24.53 0.91 -3.19
CA GLU A 64 -25.45 1.35 -4.25
C GLU A 64 -25.72 2.86 -4.24
N THR A 65 -25.42 3.56 -3.14
CA THR A 65 -25.77 4.97 -2.97
C THR A 65 -24.55 5.89 -2.98
N ASP A 66 -24.70 7.06 -3.61
CA ASP A 66 -23.65 8.10 -3.65
C ASP A 66 -23.25 8.59 -2.25
N ASP A 67 -24.19 8.67 -1.30
CA ASP A 67 -23.91 9.07 0.08
C ASP A 67 -22.99 8.06 0.80
N GLU A 68 -23.21 6.75 0.61
CA GLU A 68 -22.33 5.72 1.16
C GLU A 68 -20.96 5.76 0.49
N TRP A 69 -20.91 5.96 -0.82
CA TRP A 69 -19.66 6.13 -1.56
C TRP A 69 -18.88 7.35 -1.09
N ALA A 70 -19.54 8.48 -0.82
CA ALA A 70 -18.89 9.69 -0.32
C ALA A 70 -18.23 9.44 1.05
N MET A 71 -18.90 8.72 1.95
CA MET A 71 -18.35 8.33 3.25
C MET A 71 -17.16 7.38 3.09
N VAL A 72 -17.31 6.35 2.26
CA VAL A 72 -16.27 5.37 1.97
C VAL A 72 -15.07 6.04 1.32
N GLU A 73 -15.28 7.00 0.43
CA GLU A 73 -14.21 7.77 -0.21
C GLU A 73 -13.49 8.66 0.80
N GLU A 74 -14.19 9.29 1.75
CA GLU A 74 -13.55 10.06 2.83
C GLU A 74 -12.68 9.16 3.72
N VAL A 75 -13.21 8.01 4.13
CA VAL A 75 -12.46 7.02 4.89
C VAL A 75 -11.33 6.45 4.05
N MET A 76 -11.53 6.16 2.77
CA MET A 76 -10.50 5.66 1.87
C MET A 76 -9.40 6.68 1.67
N ASN A 77 -9.69 7.97 1.50
CA ASN A 77 -8.66 9.01 1.39
C ASN A 77 -7.89 9.15 2.71
N THR A 78 -8.58 9.06 3.85
CA THR A 78 -7.94 9.08 5.16
C THR A 78 -7.09 7.83 5.37
N VAL A 79 -7.60 6.66 5.01
CA VAL A 79 -6.88 5.39 5.02
C VAL A 79 -5.75 5.41 4.02
N LEU A 80 -5.85 6.06 2.86
CA LEU A 80 -4.74 6.21 1.93
C LEU A 80 -3.69 7.21 2.42
N ALA A 81 -4.12 8.24 3.17
CA ALA A 81 -3.22 9.20 3.79
C ALA A 81 -2.53 8.66 5.05
N GLU A 82 -3.23 7.83 5.84
CA GLU A 82 -2.76 7.26 7.11
C GLU A 82 -2.18 5.84 6.95
N PHE A 83 -2.72 5.03 6.03
CA PHE A 83 -2.36 3.63 5.74
C PHE A 83 -2.04 3.35 4.25
N GLY A 84 -2.27 4.27 3.29
CA GLY A 84 -1.87 4.12 1.88
C GLY A 84 -0.36 4.23 1.67
N ALA A 85 0.35 4.37 2.78
CA ALA A 85 1.77 4.13 2.96
C ALA A 85 2.09 2.67 3.37
N ASP A 86 1.17 1.69 3.27
CA ASP A 86 1.45 0.33 3.82
C ASP A 86 1.11 -0.86 2.90
N GLN A 87 0.55 -0.68 1.70
CA GLN A 87 0.43 -1.78 0.72
C GLN A 87 1.23 -1.58 -0.56
N THR A 88 1.59 -0.34 -0.90
CA THR A 88 2.52 -0.03 -2.01
C THR A 88 3.90 0.37 -1.50
N ASN A 89 4.08 0.43 -0.18
CA ASN A 89 5.36 0.80 0.43
C ASN A 89 6.23 -0.39 0.78
N TYR A 90 5.83 -1.64 0.54
CA TYR A 90 6.78 -2.73 0.65
C TYR A 90 7.05 -3.29 -0.73
N PHE A 91 8.32 -3.49 -1.04
CA PHE A 91 8.77 -4.11 -2.27
C PHE A 91 9.93 -5.05 -1.95
N THR A 92 10.14 -6.04 -2.80
CA THR A 92 11.23 -7.00 -2.64
C THR A 92 12.29 -6.68 -3.68
N ILE A 93 13.56 -6.59 -3.26
CA ILE A 93 14.69 -6.50 -4.18
C ILE A 93 15.63 -7.66 -3.98
N THR A 94 16.27 -8.06 -5.07
CA THR A 94 17.41 -8.96 -5.03
C THR A 94 18.66 -8.14 -4.76
N ASN A 95 19.37 -8.45 -3.68
CA ASN A 95 20.64 -7.80 -3.34
C ASN A 95 21.81 -8.39 -4.17
N ASP A 96 23.02 -7.87 -3.99
CA ASP A 96 24.25 -8.37 -4.64
C ASP A 96 24.61 -9.85 -4.32
N ASP A 97 24.01 -10.45 -3.30
CA ASP A 97 24.21 -11.86 -2.92
C ASP A 97 23.16 -12.81 -3.55
N ASP A 98 22.30 -12.29 -4.46
CA ASP A 98 21.16 -13.01 -5.05
C ASP A 98 20.06 -13.35 -4.02
N GLU A 99 20.07 -12.67 -2.86
CA GLU A 99 19.05 -12.85 -1.81
C GLU A 99 17.91 -11.83 -1.97
N GLU A 100 16.68 -12.31 -1.83
CA GLU A 100 15.47 -11.48 -1.81
C GLU A 100 15.32 -10.82 -0.44
N VAL A 101 15.46 -9.50 -0.39
CA VAL A 101 15.26 -8.70 0.82
C VAL A 101 13.97 -7.88 0.69
N MET A 102 13.18 -7.87 1.75
CA MET A 102 11.97 -7.05 1.84
C MET A 102 12.36 -5.65 2.28
N CYS A 103 11.89 -4.64 1.56
CA CYS A 103 12.17 -3.24 1.82
C CYS A 103 10.88 -2.46 2.03
N GLN A 104 10.89 -1.55 2.99
CA GLN A 104 9.81 -0.60 3.22
C GLN A 104 10.19 0.78 2.67
N ILE A 105 9.48 1.26 1.67
CA ILE A 105 9.43 2.65 1.21
C ILE A 105 8.97 3.54 2.37
N LEU A 106 9.84 4.44 2.78
CA LEU A 106 9.59 5.45 3.80
C LEU A 106 8.98 6.71 3.17
N HIS A 107 9.44 7.08 1.98
CA HIS A 107 9.02 8.32 1.33
C HIS A 107 9.27 8.26 -0.18
N ARG A 108 8.44 8.96 -0.97
CA ARG A 108 8.57 9.10 -2.42
C ARG A 108 8.41 10.56 -2.84
N PHE A 109 9.25 11.02 -3.74
CA PHE A 109 9.21 12.39 -4.24
C PHE A 109 9.63 12.48 -5.71
N GLU A 110 9.06 13.43 -6.45
CA GLU A 110 9.43 13.71 -7.83
C GLU A 110 10.34 14.94 -7.88
N SER A 111 11.41 14.88 -8.68
CA SER A 111 12.27 16.03 -8.93
C SER A 111 12.98 15.95 -10.29
N ASN A 112 13.11 17.10 -10.96
CA ASN A 112 13.66 17.18 -12.32
C ASN A 112 13.04 16.18 -13.33
N GLY A 113 11.77 15.81 -13.12
CA GLY A 113 11.06 14.83 -13.95
C GLY A 113 11.50 13.37 -13.75
N LYS A 114 12.22 13.08 -12.65
CA LYS A 114 12.52 11.72 -12.18
C LYS A 114 11.83 11.49 -10.84
N ASN A 115 11.45 10.25 -10.57
CA ASN A 115 10.92 9.85 -9.27
C ASN A 115 12.04 9.26 -8.41
N TYR A 116 12.05 9.63 -7.14
CA TYR A 116 12.98 9.15 -6.14
C TYR A 116 12.21 8.58 -4.96
N LEU A 117 12.77 7.56 -4.34
CA LEU A 117 12.21 7.00 -3.12
C LEU A 117 13.29 6.74 -2.09
N PHE A 118 12.87 6.80 -0.84
CA PHE A 118 13.62 6.37 0.32
C PHE A 118 13.02 5.06 0.81
N TYR A 119 13.85 4.09 1.12
CA TYR A 119 13.42 2.81 1.63
C TYR A 119 14.39 2.28 2.69
N ALA A 120 13.88 1.51 3.64
CA ALA A 120 14.66 0.79 4.64
C ALA A 120 14.51 -0.72 4.41
N ILE A 121 15.56 -1.47 4.71
CA ILE A 121 15.49 -2.94 4.69
C ILE A 121 14.71 -3.39 5.93
N MET A 122 13.86 -4.39 5.77
CA MET A 122 13.15 -5.04 6.88
C MET A 122 14.05 -6.13 7.47
N GLU A 123 14.42 -6.00 8.74
CA GLU A 123 15.09 -7.04 9.53
C GLU A 123 14.20 -7.41 10.71
N ASP A 124 14.02 -8.71 10.98
CA ASP A 124 13.18 -9.21 12.08
C ASP A 124 11.75 -8.61 12.12
N ASP A 125 11.14 -8.39 10.95
CA ASP A 125 9.79 -7.81 10.80
C ASP A 125 9.72 -6.31 11.18
N GLU A 126 10.86 -5.64 11.38
CA GLU A 126 10.96 -4.20 11.63
C GLU A 126 11.83 -3.49 10.58
N PRO A 127 11.47 -2.26 10.15
CA PRO A 127 12.29 -1.49 9.22
C PRO A 127 13.53 -0.93 9.94
N VAL A 128 14.70 -1.17 9.35
CA VAL A 128 15.98 -0.68 9.87
C VAL A 128 16.16 0.79 9.49
N LEU A 129 15.57 1.68 10.28
CA LEU A 129 15.65 3.13 10.06
C LEU A 129 17.05 3.72 10.30
N GLU A 130 17.97 2.96 10.90
CA GLU A 130 19.39 3.32 11.02
C GLU A 130 20.10 3.32 9.65
N GLU A 131 19.60 2.53 8.69
CA GLU A 131 20.15 2.39 7.34
C GLU A 131 19.06 2.63 6.29
N VAL A 132 18.80 3.91 6.01
CA VAL A 132 17.88 4.33 4.94
C VAL A 132 18.63 4.42 3.61
N PHE A 133 18.09 3.75 2.61
CA PHE A 133 18.56 3.77 1.22
C PHE A 133 17.74 4.77 0.40
N ALA A 134 18.39 5.35 -0.61
CA ALA A 134 17.76 6.21 -1.58
C ALA A 134 18.05 5.69 -2.99
N SER A 135 17.01 5.61 -3.82
CA SER A 135 17.17 5.31 -5.25
C SER A 135 16.14 6.04 -6.08
N ALA A 136 16.47 6.26 -7.35
CA ALA A 136 15.48 6.68 -8.32
C ALA A 136 14.61 5.47 -8.68
N TYR A 137 13.37 5.70 -9.11
CA TYR A 137 12.52 4.64 -9.63
C TYR A 137 11.74 5.04 -10.86
N ILE A 138 11.40 4.01 -11.63
CA ILE A 138 10.38 4.09 -12.67
C ILE A 138 9.07 3.65 -12.03
N ALA A 139 8.10 4.56 -12.02
CA ALA A 139 6.73 4.22 -11.66
C ALA A 139 6.12 3.37 -12.78
N GLY A 140 5.53 2.22 -12.42
CA GLY A 140 4.73 1.42 -13.33
C GLY A 140 3.42 2.11 -13.71
N ASP A 141 2.65 1.51 -14.61
CA ASP A 141 1.35 2.02 -15.05
C ASP A 141 0.37 2.26 -13.88
N ASN A 142 0.54 1.53 -12.77
CA ASN A 142 -0.30 1.62 -11.57
C ASN A 142 0.34 2.39 -10.40
N GLY A 143 1.47 3.07 -10.61
CA GLY A 143 2.15 3.87 -9.57
C GLY A 143 3.00 3.06 -8.59
N GLU A 144 3.19 1.77 -8.86
CA GLU A 144 4.15 0.88 -8.19
C GLU A 144 5.60 1.15 -8.61
N VAL A 145 6.57 0.64 -7.84
CA VAL A 145 7.99 0.69 -8.20
C VAL A 145 8.26 -0.41 -9.23
N ALA A 146 8.27 -0.05 -10.51
CA ALA A 146 8.53 -1.00 -11.59
C ALA A 146 10.01 -1.36 -11.72
N ASP A 147 10.90 -0.38 -11.50
CA ASP A 147 12.35 -0.59 -11.59
C ASP A 147 13.09 0.43 -10.73
N LEU A 148 14.20 0.01 -10.11
CA LEU A 148 15.09 0.88 -9.34
C LEU A 148 16.28 1.32 -10.17
N LEU A 149 16.51 2.63 -10.19
CA LEU A 149 17.62 3.25 -10.87
C LEU A 149 18.65 3.77 -9.86
N PRO A 150 19.95 3.47 -10.07
CA PRO A 150 21.00 3.99 -9.21
C PRO A 150 21.12 5.51 -9.36
N ILE A 151 21.46 6.16 -8.24
CA ILE A 151 21.75 7.60 -8.21
C ILE A 151 23.25 7.79 -8.42
N GLU A 152 23.63 8.27 -9.60
CA GLU A 152 25.04 8.35 -10.01
C GLU A 152 25.64 9.76 -9.89
N THR A 153 24.81 10.80 -9.80
CA THR A 153 25.28 12.19 -9.87
C THR A 153 25.26 12.89 -8.51
N ASP A 154 26.30 13.70 -8.24
CA ASP A 154 26.39 14.50 -7.00
C ASP A 154 25.18 15.44 -6.83
N GLU A 155 24.64 15.98 -7.92
CA GLU A 155 23.48 16.88 -7.89
C GLU A 155 22.20 16.17 -7.42
N GLU A 156 22.02 14.90 -7.80
CA GLU A 156 20.92 14.08 -7.32
C GLU A 156 21.11 13.72 -5.83
N TRP A 157 22.34 13.41 -5.41
CA TRP A 157 22.67 13.13 -4.01
C TRP A 157 22.45 14.35 -3.10
N GLU A 158 22.90 15.55 -3.50
CA GLU A 158 22.66 16.77 -2.73
C GLU A 158 21.17 17.02 -2.50
N MET A 159 20.34 16.75 -3.51
CA MET A 159 18.89 16.90 -3.41
C MET A 159 18.27 15.87 -2.45
N VAL A 160 18.65 14.60 -2.60
CA VAL A 160 18.21 13.51 -1.72
C VAL A 160 18.56 13.83 -0.26
N GLU A 161 19.80 14.26 0.00
CA GLU A 161 20.24 14.66 1.34
C GLU A 161 19.44 15.86 1.87
N GLN A 162 19.08 16.84 1.03
CA GLN A 162 18.26 17.98 1.44
C GLN A 162 16.84 17.56 1.83
N VAL A 163 16.22 16.66 1.07
CA VAL A 163 14.88 16.12 1.38
C VAL A 163 14.95 15.31 2.67
N LEU A 164 15.93 14.41 2.79
CA LEU A 164 16.12 13.57 3.98
C LEU A 164 16.34 14.41 5.24
N ASN A 165 17.18 15.45 5.18
CA ASN A 165 17.40 16.37 6.29
C ASN A 165 16.14 17.15 6.67
N SER A 166 15.28 17.45 5.70
CA SER A 166 14.00 18.12 5.95
C SER A 166 12.99 17.19 6.64
N LEU A 167 13.00 15.91 6.30
CA LEU A 167 12.18 14.88 6.95
C LEU A 167 12.66 14.60 8.39
N ALA A 168 13.97 14.51 8.61
CA ALA A 168 14.55 14.26 9.94
C ALA A 168 14.43 15.44 10.93
N GLN A 169 14.11 16.64 10.44
CA GLN A 169 13.97 17.85 11.27
C GLN A 169 12.52 18.18 11.67
N ASN A 170 11.53 17.39 11.26
CA ASN A 170 10.13 17.56 11.66
C ASN A 170 9.70 16.62 12.78
#